data_AF-A0AAD2GSG1-F1
#
_entry.id   AF-A0AAD2GSG1-F1
#
_cell.length_a   1.000
_cell.length_b   1.000
_cell.length_c   1.000
_cell.angle_alpha   90.00
_cell.angle_beta   90.00
_cell.angle_gamma   90.00
#
_symmetry.space_group_name_H-M   'P 1'
#
loop_
_entity.id
_entity.type
_entity.pdbx_description
1 polymer ?
#
loop_
_entity_poly.entity_id
_entity_poly.type
_entity_poly.pdbx_seq_one_letter_code
_entity_poly.pdbx_strand_id
1 'polypeptide(L)'
;NYGSVLRDCSKAITLNARSSKAYYRSALALVALDRAEEAIDAATDVCSSTLKTRACSPCVHRHRARRDAKEKKEREKQERLRKEQEARYKMLAAFKERNLIVLKKKDDLDNPYEPHFDPEDPTGTSLIIPVFFLYPQYATSDIIPEFVEDTPFSSHLAVMFPPQAPPPAWDTKHEYVDGKLAVYAMTRRKRLLKVGKKMSLREVCTAAKEKEGELKDGLELKDGCLTFVVLPKGDAEKKWIDEYKATRDS
;
A
#
# COMPACT_ATOMS: atom_id res chain seq x y z
N ASN A 1 7.58 13.55 -42.49
CA ASN A 1 8.86 13.52 -41.74
C ASN A 1 9.13 14.90 -41.16
N TYR A 2 8.85 15.11 -39.87
CA TYR A 2 8.97 16.43 -39.23
C TYR A 2 10.43 16.89 -39.04
N GLY A 3 11.38 15.96 -38.86
CA GLY A 3 12.81 16.27 -38.75
C GLY A 3 13.44 16.78 -40.05
N SER A 4 12.90 16.40 -41.21
CA SER A 4 13.29 16.99 -42.51
C SER A 4 12.77 18.42 -42.64
N VAL A 5 11.51 18.65 -42.25
CA VAL A 5 10.86 19.98 -42.31
C VAL A 5 11.65 21.00 -41.49
N LEU A 6 12.14 20.62 -40.30
CA LEU A 6 12.97 21.51 -39.48
C LEU A 6 14.30 21.87 -40.14
N ARG A 7 14.96 20.90 -40.81
CA ARG A 7 16.21 21.14 -41.55
C ARG A 7 16.01 22.08 -42.74
N ASP A 8 14.92 21.88 -43.49
CA ASP A 8 14.61 22.71 -44.65
C ASP A 8 14.18 24.13 -44.24
N CYS A 9 13.42 24.24 -43.14
CA CYS A 9 13.06 25.54 -42.57
C CYS A 9 14.30 26.27 -42.02
N SER A 10 15.23 25.56 -41.38
CA SER A 10 16.50 26.14 -40.90
C SER A 10 17.33 26.72 -42.05
N LYS A 11 17.51 25.99 -43.16
CA LYS A 11 18.19 26.50 -44.37
C LYS A 11 17.48 27.73 -44.94
N ALA A 12 16.14 27.71 -44.99
CA ALA A 12 15.35 28.83 -45.47
C ALA A 12 15.48 30.08 -44.57
N ILE A 13 15.62 29.90 -43.26
CA ILE A 13 15.86 30.98 -42.29
C ILE A 13 17.29 31.53 -42.43
N THR A 14 18.29 30.69 -42.68
CA THR A 14 19.66 31.14 -42.96
C THR A 14 19.73 32.01 -44.21
N LEU A 15 18.97 31.67 -45.26
CA LEU A 15 18.89 32.46 -46.50
C LEU A 15 18.02 33.72 -46.34
N ASN A 16 16.94 33.63 -45.55
CA ASN A 16 16.05 34.75 -45.27
C ASN A 16 15.57 34.71 -43.82
N ALA A 17 16.27 35.46 -42.97
CA ALA A 17 15.99 35.54 -41.54
C ALA A 17 14.62 36.16 -41.19
N ARG A 18 13.90 36.74 -42.15
CA ARG A 18 12.55 37.33 -41.95
C ARG A 18 11.43 36.46 -42.55
N SER A 19 11.70 35.20 -42.88
CA SER A 19 10.74 34.30 -43.52
C SER A 19 9.68 33.77 -42.54
N SER A 20 8.56 34.49 -42.38
CA SER A 20 7.43 34.11 -41.52
C SER A 20 6.86 32.71 -41.79
N LYS A 21 6.88 32.25 -43.06
CA LYS A 21 6.40 30.92 -43.48
C LYS A 21 7.32 29.79 -43.02
N ALA A 22 8.63 30.02 -42.99
CA ALA A 22 9.61 29.03 -42.52
C ALA A 22 9.49 28.82 -41.01
N TYR A 23 9.42 29.91 -40.24
CA TYR A 23 9.22 29.82 -38.80
C TYR A 23 7.85 29.23 -38.41
N TYR A 24 6.75 29.57 -39.11
CA TYR A 24 5.43 28.96 -38.86
C TYR A 24 5.42 27.45 -39.11
N ARG A 25 6.04 26.99 -40.21
CA ARG A 25 6.17 25.55 -40.51
C ARG A 25 7.09 24.83 -39.52
N SER A 26 8.13 25.51 -39.04
CA SER A 26 9.02 25.01 -37.98
C SER A 26 8.24 24.81 -36.68
N ALA A 27 7.44 25.80 -36.24
CA ALA A 27 6.61 25.69 -35.06
C ALA A 27 5.62 24.51 -35.15
N LEU A 28 4.91 24.33 -36.27
CA LEU A 28 4.03 23.17 -36.47
C LEU A 28 4.76 21.81 -36.40
N ALA A 29 5.97 21.73 -36.95
CA ALA A 29 6.78 20.52 -36.90
C ALA A 29 7.32 20.23 -35.49
N LEU A 30 7.74 21.26 -34.74
CA LEU A 30 8.18 21.13 -33.34
C LEU A 30 7.05 20.64 -32.42
N VAL A 31 5.81 21.00 -32.74
CA VAL A 31 4.60 20.56 -32.00
C VAL A 31 4.28 19.10 -32.22
N ALA A 32 4.45 18.63 -33.47
CA ALA A 32 4.31 17.23 -33.79
C ALA A 32 5.42 16.37 -33.14
N LEU A 33 6.56 16.99 -32.81
CA LEU A 33 7.69 16.36 -32.11
C LEU A 33 7.68 16.56 -30.58
N ASP A 34 6.61 17.14 -30.02
CA ASP A 34 6.44 17.42 -28.57
C ASP A 34 7.52 18.36 -27.97
N ARG A 35 8.15 19.20 -28.81
CA ARG A 35 9.17 20.21 -28.43
C ARG A 35 8.52 21.57 -28.22
N ALA A 36 7.79 21.73 -27.12
CA ALA A 36 6.92 22.89 -26.87
C ALA A 36 7.68 24.23 -26.69
N GLU A 37 8.83 24.23 -26.00
CA GLU A 37 9.65 25.43 -25.76
C GLU A 37 10.13 26.03 -27.09
N GLU A 38 10.78 25.21 -27.92
CA GLU A 38 11.29 25.64 -29.22
C GLU A 38 10.16 26.07 -30.18
N ALA A 39 8.98 25.46 -30.07
CA ALA A 39 7.81 25.86 -30.85
C ALA A 39 7.29 27.25 -30.45
N ILE A 40 7.37 27.60 -29.16
CA ILE A 40 7.00 28.93 -28.64
C ILE A 40 8.02 29.97 -29.11
N ASP A 41 9.32 29.66 -29.08
CA ASP A 41 10.38 30.55 -29.56
C ASP A 41 10.22 30.82 -31.07
N ALA A 42 10.09 29.75 -31.87
CA ALA A 42 9.87 29.86 -33.31
C ALA A 42 8.60 30.65 -33.66
N ALA A 43 7.52 30.53 -32.87
CA ALA A 43 6.30 31.29 -33.06
C ALA A 43 6.41 32.75 -32.58
N THR A 44 7.23 33.02 -31.58
CA THR A 44 7.50 34.39 -31.07
C THR A 44 8.33 35.19 -32.07
N ASP A 45 9.30 34.55 -32.73
CA ASP A 45 10.11 35.14 -33.81
C ASP A 45 9.27 35.48 -35.08
N VAL A 46 8.19 34.74 -35.34
CA VAL A 46 7.21 35.09 -36.41
C VAL A 46 6.46 36.37 -36.08
N CYS A 47 6.13 36.58 -34.80
CA CYS A 47 5.35 37.74 -34.36
C CYS A 47 6.14 39.05 -34.41
N SER A 48 7.47 39.01 -34.26
CA SER A 48 8.35 40.19 -34.28
C SER A 48 8.67 40.67 -35.71
N SER A 49 8.67 39.77 -36.70
CA SER A 49 9.21 39.99 -38.05
C SER A 49 8.19 40.41 -39.12
N THR A 50 7.24 41.29 -38.79
CA THR A 50 6.27 41.90 -39.73
C THR A 50 5.25 40.96 -40.39
N LEU A 51 4.13 40.74 -39.71
CA LEU A 51 2.75 40.73 -40.24
C LEU A 51 1.86 40.39 -39.03
N LYS A 52 0.82 41.19 -38.76
CA LYS A 52 -0.26 40.85 -37.82
C LYS A 52 -1.00 39.61 -38.34
N THR A 53 -0.36 38.46 -38.28
CA THR A 53 -0.92 37.20 -38.69
C THR A 53 -1.75 36.74 -37.50
N ARG A 54 -3.07 37.01 -37.55
CA ARG A 54 -4.06 36.54 -36.56
C ARG A 54 -3.97 35.02 -36.28
N ALA A 55 -3.25 34.26 -37.11
CA ALA A 55 -2.98 32.84 -36.97
C ALA A 55 -1.86 32.45 -35.98
N CYS A 56 -0.97 33.36 -35.56
CA CYS A 56 0.15 33.00 -34.67
C CYS A 56 -0.26 32.94 -33.19
N SER A 57 -1.13 33.84 -32.73
CA SER A 57 -1.61 33.90 -31.34
C SER A 57 -2.30 32.59 -30.88
N PRO A 58 -3.26 32.00 -31.63
CA PRO A 58 -3.87 30.72 -31.24
C PRO A 58 -2.87 29.55 -31.17
N CYS A 59 -1.83 29.59 -31.99
CA CYS A 59 -0.74 28.60 -32.00
C CYS A 59 0.04 28.67 -30.67
N VAL A 60 0.54 29.86 -30.33
CA VAL A 60 1.27 30.12 -29.06
C VAL A 60 0.41 29.78 -27.84
N HIS A 61 -0.88 30.16 -27.82
CA HIS A 61 -1.79 29.81 -26.72
C HIS A 61 -2.00 28.31 -26.58
N ARG A 62 -2.18 27.58 -27.70
CA ARG A 62 -2.32 26.12 -27.67
C ARG A 62 -1.03 25.43 -27.19
N HIS A 63 0.15 25.99 -27.46
CA HIS A 63 1.43 25.44 -27.01
C HIS A 63 1.71 25.70 -25.54
N ARG A 64 1.44 26.92 -25.08
CA ARG A 64 1.47 27.23 -23.64
C ARG A 64 0.50 26.32 -22.88
N ALA A 65 -0.75 26.22 -23.34
CA ALA A 65 -1.73 25.31 -22.74
C ALA A 65 -1.29 23.84 -22.70
N ARG A 66 -0.66 23.32 -23.78
CA ARG A 66 -0.17 21.93 -23.82
C ARG A 66 1.04 21.72 -22.89
N ARG A 67 1.97 22.68 -22.84
CA ARG A 67 3.12 22.65 -21.92
C ARG A 67 2.65 22.69 -20.48
N ASP A 68 1.80 23.67 -20.16
CA ASP A 68 1.28 23.87 -18.80
C ASP A 68 0.44 22.64 -18.36
N ALA A 69 -0.31 22.00 -19.27
CA ALA A 69 -1.02 20.75 -18.99
C ALA A 69 -0.07 19.56 -18.74
N LYS A 70 1.03 19.45 -19.51
CA LYS A 70 2.05 18.41 -19.33
C LYS A 70 2.81 18.59 -18.02
N GLU A 71 3.20 19.81 -17.71
CA GLU A 71 3.88 20.18 -16.46
C GLU A 71 2.97 19.93 -15.25
N LYS A 72 1.69 20.31 -15.33
CA LYS A 72 0.69 20.01 -14.29
C LYS A 72 0.58 18.49 -14.05
N LYS A 73 0.46 17.69 -15.12
CA LYS A 73 0.36 16.22 -15.01
C LYS A 73 1.62 15.59 -14.43
N GLU A 74 2.80 16.07 -14.82
CA GLU A 74 4.06 15.58 -14.27
C GLU A 74 4.21 15.95 -12.79
N ARG A 75 3.85 17.18 -12.41
CA ARG A 75 3.83 17.62 -11.01
C ARG A 75 2.85 16.80 -10.18
N GLU A 76 1.63 16.55 -10.67
CA GLU A 76 0.64 15.68 -10.01
C GLU A 76 1.16 14.25 -9.83
N LYS A 77 1.83 13.71 -10.85
CA LYS A 77 2.45 12.38 -10.78
C LYS A 77 3.59 12.34 -9.74
N GLN A 78 4.47 13.33 -9.72
CA GLN A 78 5.55 13.43 -8.75
C GLN A 78 5.02 13.59 -7.32
N GLU A 79 3.99 14.42 -7.12
CA GLU A 79 3.34 14.59 -5.83
C GLU A 79 2.68 13.29 -5.36
N ARG A 80 2.00 12.56 -6.26
CA ARG A 80 1.41 11.26 -5.96
C ARG A 80 2.48 10.24 -5.56
N LEU A 81 3.56 10.12 -6.33
CA LEU A 81 4.67 9.22 -6.03
C LEU A 81 5.32 9.55 -4.69
N ARG A 82 5.49 10.85 -4.39
CA ARG A 82 6.02 11.31 -3.11
C ARG A 82 5.10 10.92 -1.95
N LYS A 83 3.78 11.15 -2.08
CA LYS A 83 2.78 10.75 -1.07
C LYS A 83 2.76 9.25 -0.85
N GLU A 84 2.82 8.44 -1.92
CA GLU A 84 2.89 6.98 -1.83
C GLU A 84 4.16 6.51 -1.10
N GLN A 85 5.31 7.13 -1.38
CA GLN A 85 6.58 6.84 -0.68
C GLN A 85 6.53 7.23 0.80
N GLU A 86 6.00 8.41 1.12
CA GLU A 86 5.83 8.88 2.49
C GLU A 86 4.87 7.98 3.27
N ALA A 87 3.74 7.58 2.67
CA ALA A 87 2.79 6.64 3.26
C ALA A 87 3.42 5.27 3.51
N ARG A 88 4.16 4.73 2.53
CA ARG A 88 4.87 3.46 2.66
C ARG A 88 5.92 3.51 3.77
N TYR A 89 6.68 4.60 3.85
CA TYR A 89 7.67 4.80 4.91
C TYR A 89 7.00 4.89 6.29
N LYS A 90 5.90 5.64 6.41
CA LYS A 90 5.11 5.75 7.64
C LYS A 90 4.60 4.36 8.08
N MET A 91 4.09 3.56 7.16
CA MET A 91 3.60 2.21 7.45
C MET A 91 4.72 1.28 7.93
N LEU A 92 5.87 1.27 7.24
CA LEU A 92 7.03 0.47 7.64
C LEU A 92 7.57 0.87 9.01
N ALA A 93 7.56 2.17 9.34
CA ALA A 93 7.92 2.66 10.67
C ALA A 93 6.95 2.14 11.74
N ALA A 94 5.64 2.19 11.48
CA ALA A 94 4.61 1.69 12.40
C ALA A 94 4.75 0.17 12.65
N PHE A 95 5.03 -0.63 11.61
CA PHE A 95 5.33 -2.06 11.78
C PHE A 95 6.58 -2.32 12.62
N LYS A 96 7.63 -1.52 12.40
CA LYS A 96 8.88 -1.65 13.16
C LYS A 96 8.67 -1.33 14.64
N GLU A 97 7.91 -0.27 14.95
CA GLU A 97 7.55 0.10 16.33
C GLU A 97 6.83 -1.03 17.06
N ARG A 98 5.99 -1.79 16.34
CA ARG A 98 5.24 -2.94 16.86
C ARG A 98 6.01 -4.26 16.83
N ASN A 99 7.30 -4.24 16.49
CA ASN A 99 8.14 -5.44 16.36
C ASN A 99 7.56 -6.48 15.39
N LEU A 100 6.85 -6.04 14.35
CA LEU A 100 6.32 -6.92 13.32
C LEU A 100 7.41 -7.31 12.32
N ILE A 101 7.36 -8.57 11.89
CA ILE A 101 8.26 -9.13 10.88
C ILE A 101 7.47 -9.31 9.59
N VAL A 102 7.65 -8.37 8.66
CA VAL A 102 6.95 -8.39 7.37
C VAL A 102 7.54 -9.47 6.47
N LEU A 103 6.70 -10.43 6.07
CA LEU A 103 7.02 -11.49 5.13
C LEU A 103 6.11 -11.33 3.91
N LYS A 104 6.65 -10.79 2.81
CA LYS A 104 5.91 -10.68 1.55
C LYS A 104 6.33 -11.82 0.63
N LYS A 105 5.38 -12.65 0.17
CA LYS A 105 5.67 -13.60 -0.91
C LYS A 105 5.93 -12.86 -2.21
N LYS A 106 6.70 -13.49 -3.09
CA LYS A 106 7.05 -12.96 -4.42
C LYS A 106 5.89 -12.98 -5.41
N ASP A 107 4.88 -13.83 -5.17
CA ASP A 107 3.68 -13.89 -6.00
C ASP A 107 2.67 -12.85 -5.51
N ASP A 108 2.50 -11.80 -6.30
CA ASP A 108 1.50 -10.73 -6.15
C ASP A 108 0.07 -11.29 -6.41
N LEU A 109 -0.38 -12.25 -5.61
CA LEU A 109 -1.82 -12.42 -5.43
C LEU A 109 -2.29 -11.20 -4.62
N ASP A 110 -3.17 -10.41 -5.24
CA ASP A 110 -3.80 -9.24 -4.64
C ASP A 110 -4.52 -9.70 -3.37
N ASN A 111 -3.87 -9.57 -2.21
CA ASN A 111 -4.55 -9.83 -0.94
C ASN A 111 -5.53 -8.68 -0.74
N PRO A 112 -6.85 -8.93 -0.74
CA PRO A 112 -7.83 -7.85 -0.55
C PRO A 112 -7.74 -7.21 0.84
N TYR A 113 -6.99 -7.82 1.77
CA TYR A 113 -6.84 -7.37 3.14
C TYR A 113 -5.43 -6.84 3.38
N GLU A 114 -5.28 -5.51 3.40
CA GLU A 114 -4.01 -4.85 3.73
C GLU A 114 -4.11 -4.06 5.04
N PRO A 115 -3.06 -4.06 5.87
CA PRO A 115 -3.01 -3.19 7.04
C PRO A 115 -3.04 -1.72 6.64
N HIS A 116 -3.79 -0.93 7.39
CA HIS A 116 -3.88 0.51 7.21
C HIS A 116 -4.00 1.24 8.54
N PHE A 117 -3.81 2.56 8.52
CA PHE A 117 -4.04 3.38 9.72
C PHE A 117 -5.53 3.52 9.95
N ASP A 118 -5.95 3.44 11.20
CA ASP A 118 -7.34 3.64 11.59
C ASP A 118 -7.78 5.07 11.23
N PRO A 119 -8.77 5.25 10.33
CA PRO A 119 -9.26 6.59 9.97
C PRO A 119 -10.06 7.27 11.09
N GLU A 120 -10.53 6.51 12.08
CA GLU A 120 -11.29 7.02 13.22
C GLU A 120 -10.37 7.45 14.38
N ASP A 121 -9.10 7.05 14.37
CA ASP A 121 -8.12 7.45 15.39
C ASP A 121 -7.63 8.90 15.14
N PRO A 122 -7.96 9.86 16.04
CA PRO A 122 -7.53 11.24 15.90
C PRO A 122 -6.01 11.43 16.05
N THR A 123 -5.31 10.47 16.67
CA THR A 123 -3.84 10.52 16.77
C THR A 123 -3.16 10.07 15.48
N GLY A 124 -3.87 9.33 14.62
CA GLY A 124 -3.36 8.77 13.38
C GLY A 124 -2.20 7.79 13.58
N THR A 125 -2.19 7.09 14.73
CA THR A 125 -1.13 6.15 15.13
C THR A 125 -1.63 4.71 15.21
N SER A 126 -2.92 4.49 15.47
CA SER A 126 -3.51 3.16 15.56
C SER A 126 -3.57 2.49 14.19
N LEU A 127 -3.33 1.18 14.18
CA LEU A 127 -3.37 0.33 13.00
C LEU A 127 -4.56 -0.60 13.06
N ILE A 128 -5.15 -0.78 11.88
CA ILE A 128 -6.04 -1.89 11.58
C ILE A 128 -5.21 -2.92 10.83
N ILE A 129 -5.14 -4.14 11.36
CA ILE A 129 -4.32 -5.21 10.81
C ILE A 129 -5.20 -6.44 10.61
N PRO A 130 -5.38 -6.97 9.39
CA PRO A 130 -6.15 -8.18 9.17
C PRO A 130 -5.61 -9.37 9.99
N VAL A 131 -6.52 -10.12 10.63
CA VAL A 131 -6.17 -11.25 11.51
C VAL A 131 -6.89 -12.52 11.06
N PHE A 132 -6.12 -13.60 10.88
CA PHE A 132 -6.65 -14.96 10.76
C PHE A 132 -6.73 -15.62 12.13
N PHE A 133 -7.92 -16.15 12.45
CA PHE A 133 -8.10 -17.13 13.51
C PHE A 133 -8.12 -18.52 12.92
N LEU A 134 -7.14 -19.33 13.30
CA LEU A 134 -7.06 -20.73 12.93
C LEU A 134 -7.73 -21.59 14.00
N TYR A 135 -8.44 -22.61 13.54
CA TYR A 135 -9.12 -23.60 14.37
C TYR A 135 -8.59 -25.00 14.04
N PRO A 136 -7.38 -25.37 14.54
CA PRO A 136 -6.71 -26.61 14.16
C PRO A 136 -7.53 -27.87 14.42
N GLN A 137 -8.39 -27.86 15.45
CA GLN A 137 -9.28 -28.99 15.80
C GLN A 137 -10.17 -29.42 14.62
N TYR A 138 -10.55 -28.46 13.76
CA TYR A 138 -11.43 -28.69 12.62
C TYR A 138 -10.77 -28.33 11.28
N ALA A 139 -9.47 -28.04 11.27
CA ALA A 139 -8.71 -27.64 10.08
C ALA A 139 -9.37 -26.51 9.28
N THR A 140 -9.95 -25.52 9.98
CA THR A 140 -10.63 -24.37 9.38
C THR A 140 -10.08 -23.05 9.95
N SER A 141 -10.47 -21.94 9.34
CA SER A 141 -10.03 -20.60 9.71
C SER A 141 -11.04 -19.53 9.32
N ASP A 142 -11.12 -18.47 10.11
CA ASP A 142 -11.85 -17.26 9.78
C ASP A 142 -10.89 -16.07 9.68
N ILE A 143 -11.25 -15.07 8.86
CA ILE A 143 -10.54 -13.81 8.76
C ILE A 143 -11.37 -12.68 9.37
N ILE A 144 -10.69 -11.82 10.12
CA ILE A 144 -11.18 -10.52 10.59
C ILE A 144 -10.41 -9.46 9.80
N PRO A 145 -11.01 -8.87 8.75
CA PRO A 145 -10.34 -7.87 7.92
C PRO A 145 -9.94 -6.61 8.68
N GLU A 146 -10.86 -6.14 9.54
CA GLU A 146 -10.77 -4.87 10.26
C GLU A 146 -10.49 -5.14 11.75
N PHE A 147 -9.28 -5.59 12.09
CA PHE A 147 -8.87 -5.78 13.48
C PHE A 147 -8.12 -4.53 13.97
N VAL A 148 -8.83 -3.65 14.68
CA VAL A 148 -8.23 -2.47 15.33
C VAL A 148 -7.31 -2.94 16.46
N GLU A 149 -6.03 -2.54 16.42
CA GLU A 149 -5.00 -3.18 17.25
C GLU A 149 -5.15 -2.96 18.77
N ASP A 150 -5.90 -1.93 19.16
CA ASP A 150 -6.19 -1.60 20.55
C ASP A 150 -7.44 -2.31 21.09
N THR A 151 -8.21 -2.97 20.20
CA THR A 151 -9.38 -3.76 20.59
C THR A 151 -8.93 -5.08 21.25
N PRO A 152 -9.49 -5.44 22.42
CA PRO A 152 -9.18 -6.70 23.07
C PRO A 152 -9.63 -7.91 22.24
N PHE A 153 -8.87 -9.00 22.26
CA PHE A 153 -9.25 -10.26 21.60
C PHE A 153 -10.61 -10.78 22.08
N SER A 154 -10.96 -10.58 23.36
CA SER A 154 -12.28 -10.96 23.88
C SER A 154 -13.43 -10.28 23.15
N SER A 155 -13.27 -9.03 22.69
CA SER A 155 -14.33 -8.30 22.00
C SER A 155 -14.65 -8.96 20.65
N HIS A 156 -13.62 -9.37 19.90
CA HIS A 156 -13.80 -10.10 18.65
C HIS A 156 -14.38 -11.50 18.89
N LEU A 157 -13.88 -12.24 19.89
CA LEU A 157 -14.41 -13.57 20.21
C LEU A 157 -15.87 -13.54 20.67
N ALA A 158 -16.28 -12.51 21.41
CA ALA A 158 -17.68 -12.35 21.85
C ALA A 158 -18.64 -12.15 20.66
N VAL A 159 -18.19 -11.50 19.58
CA VAL A 159 -18.97 -11.31 18.36
C VAL A 159 -19.00 -12.60 17.51
N MET A 160 -17.87 -13.30 17.41
CA MET A 160 -17.77 -14.52 16.59
C MET A 160 -18.38 -15.76 17.25
N PHE A 161 -18.25 -15.90 18.56
CA PHE A 161 -18.66 -17.07 19.34
C PHE A 161 -19.56 -16.71 20.55
N PRO A 162 -20.66 -15.95 20.35
CA PRO A 162 -21.51 -15.54 21.45
C PRO A 162 -22.18 -16.75 22.11
N PRO A 163 -22.27 -16.81 23.46
CA PRO A 163 -22.81 -17.96 24.18
C PRO A 163 -24.30 -18.22 23.94
N GLN A 164 -25.02 -17.22 23.43
CA GLN A 164 -26.47 -17.28 23.21
C GLN A 164 -26.83 -17.64 21.75
N ALA A 165 -25.85 -17.72 20.86
CA ALA A 165 -26.06 -18.01 19.44
C ALA A 165 -25.83 -19.49 19.14
N PRO A 166 -26.43 -20.02 18.06
CA PRO A 166 -26.07 -21.33 17.57
C PRO A 166 -24.57 -21.35 17.20
N PRO A 167 -23.85 -22.45 17.52
CA PRO A 167 -22.45 -22.58 17.18
C PRO A 167 -22.28 -22.65 15.65
N PRO A 168 -21.08 -22.30 15.14
CA PRO A 168 -20.79 -22.46 13.72
C PRO A 168 -21.03 -23.89 13.25
N ALA A 169 -21.45 -24.06 11.98
CA ALA A 169 -21.78 -25.38 11.43
C ALA A 169 -20.63 -26.40 11.48
N TRP A 170 -19.38 -25.91 11.50
CA TRP A 170 -18.20 -26.76 11.63
C TRP A 170 -17.91 -27.20 13.08
N ASP A 171 -18.43 -26.50 14.09
CA ASP A 171 -18.23 -26.82 15.51
C ASP A 171 -19.25 -27.88 15.98
N THR A 172 -19.04 -29.10 15.51
CA THR A 172 -19.88 -30.27 15.81
C THR A 172 -19.97 -30.62 17.30
N LYS A 173 -18.97 -30.23 18.11
CA LYS A 173 -18.94 -30.47 19.57
C LYS A 173 -19.45 -29.30 20.40
N HIS A 174 -19.74 -28.16 19.76
CA HIS A 174 -20.27 -26.96 20.43
C HIS A 174 -19.32 -26.43 21.53
N GLU A 175 -18.01 -26.54 21.30
CA GLU A 175 -16.95 -26.16 22.25
C GLU A 175 -16.46 -24.72 22.03
N TYR A 176 -16.70 -24.16 20.84
CA TYR A 176 -16.26 -22.82 20.46
C TYR A 176 -17.25 -21.76 20.96
N VAL A 177 -17.11 -21.45 22.24
CA VAL A 177 -17.93 -20.44 22.93
C VAL A 177 -17.02 -19.44 23.64
N ASP A 178 -17.33 -18.14 23.54
CA ASP A 178 -16.61 -17.11 24.26
C ASP A 178 -16.49 -17.44 25.76
N GLY A 179 -15.35 -17.09 26.34
CA GLY A 179 -15.00 -17.42 27.71
C GLY A 179 -14.34 -18.80 27.90
N LYS A 180 -14.70 -19.79 27.06
CA LYS A 180 -14.11 -21.15 27.03
C LYS A 180 -12.96 -21.30 26.05
N LEU A 181 -12.71 -20.29 25.21
CA LEU A 181 -11.61 -20.29 24.25
C LEU A 181 -10.29 -19.79 24.85
N ALA A 182 -9.19 -20.30 24.31
CA ALA A 182 -7.82 -19.83 24.51
C ALA A 182 -7.25 -19.41 23.15
N VAL A 183 -6.50 -18.31 23.15
CA VAL A 183 -5.86 -17.75 21.96
C VAL A 183 -4.35 -17.83 22.11
N TYR A 184 -3.68 -18.20 21.03
CA TYR A 184 -2.24 -18.38 20.97
C TYR A 184 -1.63 -17.64 19.79
N ALA A 185 -0.50 -16.97 20.03
CA ALA A 185 0.31 -16.35 19.00
C ALA A 185 1.64 -17.09 18.84
N MET A 186 2.14 -17.16 17.62
CA MET A 186 3.41 -17.80 17.29
C MET A 186 4.37 -16.75 16.74
N THR A 187 5.58 -16.70 17.29
CA THR A 187 6.62 -15.78 16.80
C THR A 187 7.43 -16.39 15.66
N ARG A 188 8.21 -15.57 14.95
CA ARG A 188 9.18 -16.01 13.94
C ARG A 188 10.14 -17.08 14.46
N ARG A 189 10.55 -16.96 15.73
CA ARG A 189 11.44 -17.93 16.40
C ARG A 189 10.68 -19.10 17.02
N LYS A 190 9.43 -19.33 16.58
CA LYS A 190 8.54 -20.41 17.03
C LYS A 190 8.23 -20.37 18.54
N ARG A 191 8.35 -19.22 19.22
CA ARG A 191 7.84 -19.08 20.59
C ARG A 191 6.32 -19.09 20.58
N LEU A 192 5.73 -19.76 21.56
CA LEU A 192 4.29 -19.84 21.72
C LEU A 192 3.85 -18.92 22.87
N LEU A 193 3.07 -17.90 22.55
CA LEU A 193 2.54 -16.93 23.49
C LEU A 193 1.07 -17.21 23.74
N LYS A 194 0.68 -17.41 25.00
CA LYS A 194 -0.73 -17.45 25.38
C LYS A 194 -1.26 -16.02 25.47
N VAL A 195 -2.25 -15.69 24.65
CA VAL A 195 -2.86 -14.37 24.61
C VAL A 195 -3.93 -14.28 25.69
N GLY A 196 -3.78 -13.32 26.60
CA GLY A 196 -4.77 -13.06 27.64
C GLY A 196 -6.07 -12.53 27.05
N LYS A 197 -7.22 -12.86 27.65
CA LYS A 197 -8.54 -12.45 27.15
C LYS A 197 -8.67 -10.94 26.91
N LYS A 198 -8.13 -10.16 27.83
CA LYS A 198 -8.17 -8.68 27.80
C LYS A 198 -7.02 -8.06 27.02
N MET A 199 -6.09 -8.87 26.52
CA MET A 199 -4.97 -8.32 25.77
C MET A 199 -5.45 -7.75 24.44
N SER A 200 -4.85 -6.65 24.02
CA SER A 200 -5.00 -6.11 22.65
C SER A 200 -3.92 -6.66 21.73
N LEU A 201 -4.08 -6.47 20.41
CA LEU A 201 -3.06 -6.86 19.45
C LEU A 201 -1.74 -6.10 19.68
N ARG A 202 -1.82 -4.81 20.02
CA ARG A 202 -0.65 -3.98 20.37
C ARG A 202 0.15 -4.57 21.53
N GLU A 203 -0.54 -5.05 22.56
CA GLU A 203 0.09 -5.67 23.73
C GLU A 203 0.74 -7.02 23.36
N VAL A 204 0.11 -7.81 22.50
CA VAL A 204 0.72 -9.07 22.02
C VAL A 204 1.95 -8.80 21.16
N CYS A 205 1.92 -7.81 20.28
CA CYS A 205 3.07 -7.35 19.50
C CYS A 205 4.24 -6.95 20.42
N THR A 206 3.95 -6.27 21.53
CA THR A 206 4.95 -5.90 22.54
C THR A 206 5.50 -7.13 23.27
N ALA A 207 4.64 -8.07 23.67
CA ALA A 207 5.05 -9.31 24.33
C ALA A 207 5.84 -10.26 23.41
N ALA A 208 5.63 -10.17 22.10
CA ALA A 208 6.32 -10.97 21.09
C ALA A 208 7.74 -10.48 20.76
N LYS A 209 8.14 -9.31 21.26
CA LYS A 209 9.50 -8.77 21.09
C LYS A 209 10.56 -9.72 21.64
N GLU A 210 11.74 -9.74 21.03
CA GLU A 210 12.91 -10.44 21.57
C GLU A 210 13.31 -9.91 22.96
N LYS A 211 13.98 -10.78 23.75
CA LYS A 211 14.64 -10.35 24.97
C LYS A 211 15.97 -9.66 24.63
N GLU A 212 16.45 -8.84 25.57
CA GLU A 212 17.74 -8.17 25.41
C GLU A 212 18.86 -9.18 25.20
N GLY A 213 19.64 -9.00 24.12
CA GLY A 213 20.72 -9.89 23.74
C GLY A 213 20.32 -11.10 22.88
N GLU A 214 19.02 -11.33 22.61
CA GLU A 214 18.56 -12.37 21.69
C GLU A 214 18.46 -11.88 20.24
N LEU A 215 18.41 -12.81 19.29
CA LEU A 215 18.13 -12.51 17.89
C LEU A 215 16.70 -11.95 17.74
N LYS A 216 16.52 -11.03 16.79
CA LYS A 216 15.25 -10.39 16.48
C LYS A 216 14.10 -11.41 16.39
N ASP A 217 13.03 -11.14 17.14
CA ASP A 217 11.83 -11.96 17.19
C ASP A 217 10.58 -11.09 17.18
N GLY A 218 9.45 -11.68 16.83
CA GLY A 218 8.21 -10.93 16.69
C GLY A 218 7.14 -11.73 15.98
N LEU A 219 5.97 -11.14 15.86
CA LEU A 219 4.88 -11.73 15.07
C LEU A 219 5.19 -11.58 13.57
N GLU A 220 4.88 -12.62 12.82
CA GLU A 220 5.04 -12.63 11.37
C GLU A 220 3.81 -12.04 10.69
N LEU A 221 3.98 -10.89 10.03
CA LEU A 221 2.97 -10.30 9.15
C LEU A 221 3.14 -10.90 7.76
N LYS A 222 2.41 -11.99 7.50
CA LYS A 222 2.48 -12.74 6.23
C LYS A 222 1.47 -12.19 5.26
N ASP A 223 1.96 -11.66 4.14
CA ASP A 223 1.12 -11.10 3.07
C ASP A 223 0.13 -10.03 3.58
N GLY A 224 0.47 -9.31 4.66
CA GLY A 224 -0.39 -8.29 5.26
C GLY A 224 -1.31 -8.78 6.40
N CYS A 225 -1.33 -10.07 6.70
CA CYS A 225 -2.18 -10.63 7.76
C CYS A 225 -1.35 -11.21 8.91
N LEU A 226 -1.90 -11.10 10.14
CA LEU A 226 -1.41 -11.84 11.30
C LEU A 226 -2.23 -13.12 11.50
N THR A 227 -1.65 -14.09 12.21
CA THR A 227 -2.28 -15.39 12.42
C THR A 227 -2.23 -15.79 13.88
N PHE A 228 -3.38 -16.18 14.41
CA PHE A 228 -3.55 -16.63 15.78
C PHE A 228 -4.28 -17.96 15.78
N VAL A 229 -3.98 -18.80 16.76
CA VAL A 229 -4.63 -20.09 16.95
C VAL A 229 -5.66 -19.97 18.07
N VAL A 230 -6.89 -20.41 17.80
CA VAL A 230 -8.00 -20.37 18.74
C VAL A 230 -8.49 -21.79 19.00
N LEU A 231 -8.48 -22.20 20.27
CA LEU A 231 -8.81 -23.55 20.70
C LEU A 231 -9.71 -23.52 21.94
N PRO A 232 -10.63 -24.47 22.09
CA PRO A 232 -11.35 -24.64 23.34
C PRO A 232 -10.39 -25.11 24.43
N LYS A 233 -10.54 -24.53 25.62
CA LYS A 233 -9.73 -24.89 26.78
C LYS A 233 -9.96 -26.34 27.17
N GLY A 234 -8.89 -27.04 27.51
CA GLY A 234 -8.95 -28.45 27.92
C GLY A 234 -8.09 -29.34 27.04
N ASP A 235 -8.63 -30.48 26.62
CA ASP A 235 -7.84 -31.53 25.98
C ASP A 235 -7.39 -31.15 24.56
N ALA A 236 -8.23 -30.46 23.79
CA ALA A 236 -7.87 -29.94 22.46
C ALA A 236 -6.71 -28.94 22.54
N GLU A 237 -6.78 -27.99 23.47
CA GLU A 237 -5.70 -27.03 23.76
C GLU A 237 -4.39 -27.75 24.13
N LYS A 238 -4.44 -28.69 25.09
CA LYS A 238 -3.25 -29.43 25.54
C LYS A 238 -2.61 -30.23 24.41
N LYS A 239 -3.40 -31.01 23.70
CA LYS A 239 -2.94 -31.86 22.59
C LYS A 239 -2.22 -31.04 21.52
N TRP A 240 -2.82 -29.93 21.11
CA TRP A 240 -2.22 -29.05 20.10
C TRP A 240 -0.92 -28.40 20.59
N ILE A 241 -0.86 -27.97 21.86
CA ILE A 241 0.37 -27.39 22.43
C ILE A 241 1.52 -28.42 22.43
N ASP A 242 1.23 -29.67 22.79
CA ASP A 242 2.23 -30.73 22.85
C ASP A 242 2.74 -31.09 21.43
N GLU A 243 1.84 -31.19 20.45
CA GLU A 243 2.18 -31.40 19.03
C GLU A 243 3.03 -30.25 18.46
N TYR A 244 2.66 -29.01 18.79
CA TYR A 244 3.40 -27.82 18.35
C TYR A 244 4.81 -27.79 18.94
N LYS A 245 4.96 -28.10 20.23
CA LYS A 245 6.28 -28.17 20.87
C LYS A 245 7.14 -29.29 20.30
N ALA A 246 6.56 -30.47 20.04
CA ALA A 246 7.29 -31.58 19.42
C ALA A 246 7.83 -31.20 18.03
N THR A 247 7.03 -30.50 17.21
CA THR A 247 7.42 -30.04 15.87
C THR A 247 8.39 -28.86 15.90
N ARG A 248 8.41 -28.10 16.99
CA ARG A 248 9.37 -27.00 17.18
C ARG A 248 10.77 -27.53 17.48
N ASP A 249 10.85 -28.59 18.29
CA ASP A 249 12.10 -29.13 18.81
C ASP A 249 12.73 -30.18 17.86
N SER A 250 11.99 -30.62 16.83
CA SER A 250 12.48 -31.38 15.66
C SER A 250 13.09 -30.50 14.58
#